data_AF-A0A1Z8UZA1-F1
#
_entry.id   AF-A0A1Z8UZA1-F1
#
_cell.length_a   1.000
_cell.length_b   1.000
_cell.length_c   1.000
_cell.angle_alpha   90.00
_cell.angle_beta   90.00
_cell.angle_gamma   90.00
#
_symmetry.space_group_name_H-M   'P 1'
#
loop_
_entity.id
_entity.type
_entity.pdbx_description
1 polymer ?
#
loop_
_entity_poly.entity_id
_entity_poly.type
_entity_poly.pdbx_seq_one_letter_code
_entity_poly.pdbx_strand_id
1 'polypeptide(L)'
;MTVVLPSDEVKRALDDGTAVVALESTIISHGLPRPDNLEFAREFEQRVRDAGATPATIAIVGGVPRIGLEDDALRTIALDESTEKVSVRDLGAVMA
;
A
#
# COMPACT_ATOMS: atom_id res chain seq x y z
N MET A 1 18.62 6.16 -9.76
CA MET A 1 17.28 6.28 -10.36
C MET A 1 16.35 5.47 -9.49
N THR A 2 15.58 6.13 -8.63
CA THR A 2 14.69 5.44 -7.70
C THR A 2 13.53 4.84 -8.48
N VAL A 3 13.42 3.52 -8.47
CA VAL A 3 12.34 2.81 -9.17
C VAL A 3 11.14 2.79 -8.23
N VAL A 4 10.03 3.36 -8.69
CA VAL A 4 8.71 3.19 -8.09
C VAL A 4 8.00 2.08 -8.86
N LEU A 5 7.44 1.10 -8.16
CA LEU A 5 6.85 -0.10 -8.78
C LEU A 5 5.32 -0.11 -8.59
N PRO A 6 4.53 0.28 -9.60
CA PRO A 6 3.10 0.02 -9.60
C PRO A 6 2.81 -1.47 -9.82
N SER A 7 1.74 -1.97 -9.20
CA SER A 7 1.17 -3.28 -9.53
C SER A 7 0.63 -3.28 -10.96
N ASP A 8 0.46 -4.47 -11.54
CA ASP A 8 -0.11 -4.61 -12.88
C ASP A 8 -1.51 -4.00 -12.97
N GLU A 9 -2.30 -4.10 -11.91
CA GLU A 9 -3.64 -3.54 -11.85
C GLU A 9 -3.62 -2.01 -11.85
N VAL A 10 -2.80 -1.39 -10.99
CA VAL A 10 -2.65 0.06 -10.93
C VAL A 10 -2.11 0.57 -12.26
N LYS A 11 -1.12 -0.11 -12.85
CA LYS A 11 -0.55 0.27 -14.13
C LYS A 11 -1.60 0.27 -15.23
N ARG A 12 -2.41 -0.78 -15.36
CA ARG A 12 -3.51 -0.84 -16.32
C ARG A 12 -4.52 0.28 -16.11
N ALA A 13 -4.92 0.51 -14.86
CA ALA A 13 -5.89 1.56 -14.55
C ALA A 13 -5.40 2.95 -14.97
N LEU A 14 -4.11 3.24 -14.77
CA LEU A 14 -3.46 4.48 -15.22
C LEU A 14 -3.34 4.55 -16.75
N ASP A 15 -2.92 3.46 -17.40
CA ASP A 15 -2.79 3.39 -18.86
C ASP A 15 -4.16 3.59 -19.56
N ASP A 16 -5.23 3.06 -18.96
CA ASP A 16 -6.61 3.17 -19.44
C ASP A 16 -7.28 4.51 -19.05
N GLY A 17 -6.62 5.35 -18.25
CA GLY A 17 -7.17 6.62 -17.77
C GLY A 17 -8.37 6.48 -16.82
N THR A 18 -8.48 5.33 -16.13
CA THR A 18 -9.53 5.04 -15.15
C THR A 18 -9.14 5.50 -13.75
N ALA A 19 -10.11 5.57 -12.84
CA ALA A 19 -9.89 6.09 -11.50
C ALA A 19 -9.00 5.17 -10.65
N VAL A 20 -8.01 5.77 -9.98
CA VAL A 20 -7.13 5.12 -8.99
C VAL A 20 -7.23 5.88 -7.68
N VAL A 21 -7.36 5.17 -6.55
CA VAL A 21 -7.39 5.76 -5.22
C VAL A 21 -6.20 5.25 -4.41
N ALA A 22 -5.29 6.16 -4.04
CA ALA A 22 -4.18 5.83 -3.16
C ALA A 22 -4.66 5.62 -1.72
N LEU A 23 -4.16 4.57 -1.07
CA LEU A 23 -4.43 4.24 0.34
C LEU A 23 -3.09 4.17 1.11
N GLU A 24 -3.07 4.66 2.35
CA GLU A 24 -1.86 4.63 3.19
C GLU A 24 -1.66 3.30 3.93
N SER A 25 -0.41 2.96 4.23
CA SER A 25 -0.03 1.77 5.00
C SER A 25 0.17 2.01 6.50
N THR A 26 0.34 3.27 6.93
CA THR A 26 0.57 3.59 8.35
C THR A 26 -0.66 3.25 9.21
N ILE A 27 -1.87 3.51 8.72
CA ILE A 27 -3.11 3.14 9.42
C ILE A 27 -3.19 1.62 9.64
N ILE A 28 -2.73 0.83 8.66
CA ILE A 28 -2.73 -0.63 8.72
C ILE A 28 -1.71 -1.14 9.74
N SER A 29 -0.49 -0.62 9.72
CA SER A 29 0.62 -1.11 10.56
C SER A 29 0.62 -0.56 12.00
N HIS A 30 0.11 0.65 12.22
CA HIS A 30 0.23 1.37 13.49
C HIS A 30 -1.08 2.00 14.01
N GLY A 31 -2.11 2.11 13.16
CA GLY A 31 -3.36 2.78 13.51
C GLY A 31 -4.49 1.85 13.93
N LEU A 32 -4.50 0.61 13.44
CA LEU A 32 -5.54 -0.38 13.68
C LEU A 32 -5.06 -1.49 14.62
N PRO A 33 -5.97 -2.08 15.42
CA PRO A 33 -5.63 -3.21 16.29
C PRO A 33 -5.28 -4.44 15.44
N ARG A 34 -4.29 -5.21 15.91
CA ARG A 34 -3.99 -6.55 15.37
C ARG A 34 -4.87 -7.60 16.08
N PRO A 35 -5.31 -8.65 15.38
CA PRO A 35 -4.99 -9.01 13.99
C PRO A 35 -5.93 -8.40 12.93
N ASP A 36 -6.95 -7.65 13.36
CA ASP A 36 -8.05 -7.16 12.50
C ASP A 36 -7.58 -6.16 11.44
N ASN A 37 -6.41 -5.53 11.63
CA ASN A 37 -5.83 -4.58 10.71
C ASN A 37 -5.67 -5.10 9.26
N LEU A 38 -5.36 -6.39 9.08
CA LEU A 38 -5.28 -6.98 7.74
C LEU A 38 -6.67 -7.10 7.09
N GLU A 39 -7.68 -7.49 7.87
CA GLU A 39 -9.06 -7.57 7.38
C GLU A 39 -9.58 -6.18 6.99
N PHE A 40 -9.38 -5.18 7.85
CA PHE A 40 -9.75 -3.80 7.53
C PHE A 40 -9.01 -3.25 6.31
N ALA A 41 -7.73 -3.57 6.15
CA ALA A 41 -6.99 -3.16 4.95
C ALA A 41 -7.65 -3.68 3.66
N ARG A 42 -8.03 -4.96 3.65
CA ARG A 42 -8.75 -5.58 2.53
C ARG A 42 -10.14 -4.97 2.34
N GLU A 43 -10.86 -4.69 3.43
CA GLU A 43 -12.16 -4.00 3.35
C GLU A 43 -12.03 -2.60 2.74
N PHE A 44 -10.98 -1.85 3.07
CA PHE A 44 -10.75 -0.52 2.48
C PHE A 44 -10.51 -0.62 0.98
N GLU A 45 -9.68 -1.57 0.53
CA GLU A 45 -9.47 -1.83 -0.89
C GLU A 45 -10.77 -2.25 -1.58
N GLN A 46 -11.56 -3.13 -0.96
CA GLN A 46 -12.83 -3.56 -1.53
C GLN A 46 -13.81 -2.39 -1.68
N ARG A 47 -13.91 -1.49 -0.70
CA ARG A 47 -14.78 -0.30 -0.80
C ARG A 47 -14.39 0.61 -1.95
N VAL A 48 -13.10 0.74 -2.26
CA VAL A 48 -12.63 1.49 -3.42
C VAL A 48 -13.08 0.80 -4.72
N ARG A 49 -12.99 -0.54 -4.78
CA ARG A 49 -13.47 -1.33 -5.93
C ARG A 49 -14.97 -1.19 -6.13
N ASP A 50 -15.74 -1.29 -5.05
CA ASP A 50 -17.20 -1.14 -5.05
C ASP A 50 -17.63 0.26 -5.55
N ALA A 51 -16.79 1.27 -5.32
CA ALA A 51 -16.97 2.62 -5.84
C ALA A 51 -16.53 2.80 -7.31
N GLY A 52 -16.05 1.74 -7.97
CA GLY A 52 -15.64 1.75 -9.37
C GLY A 52 -14.22 2.27 -9.64
N ALA A 53 -13.36 2.28 -8.63
CA ALA A 53 -11.96 2.70 -8.77
C ALA A 53 -10.99 1.55 -8.43
N THR A 54 -9.74 1.68 -8.88
CA THR A 54 -8.66 0.76 -8.54
C THR A 54 -7.98 1.22 -7.24
N PRO A 55 -7.93 0.39 -6.18
CA PRO A 55 -7.18 0.72 -4.97
C PRO A 55 -5.67 0.62 -5.21
N ALA A 56 -4.93 1.54 -4.62
CA ALA A 56 -3.48 1.56 -4.63
C ALA A 56 -2.96 1.77 -3.20
N THR A 57 -2.98 0.71 -2.39
CA THR A 57 -2.29 0.74 -1.10
C THR A 57 -0.79 0.89 -1.32
N ILE A 58 -0.16 1.86 -0.66
CA ILE A 58 1.24 2.22 -0.87
C ILE A 58 2.06 1.91 0.37
N ALA A 59 3.19 1.23 0.17
CA ALA A 59 4.20 1.01 1.20
C ALA A 59 5.60 0.89 0.57
N ILE A 60 6.62 0.94 1.42
CA ILE A 60 8.00 0.64 1.04
C ILE A 60 8.32 -0.77 1.50
N VAL A 61 8.62 -1.65 0.56
CA VAL A 61 8.87 -3.07 0.83
C VAL A 61 10.26 -3.42 0.31
N GLY A 62 11.17 -3.76 1.22
CA GLY A 62 12.57 -4.04 0.89
C GLY A 62 13.27 -2.84 0.23
N GLY A 63 13.01 -1.63 0.73
CA GLY A 63 13.57 -0.38 0.19
C GLY A 63 12.94 0.14 -1.10
N VAL A 64 11.95 -0.59 -1.66
CA VAL A 64 11.30 -0.20 -2.91
C VAL A 64 9.90 0.33 -2.67
N PRO A 65 9.56 1.55 -3.11
CA PRO A 65 8.19 2.05 -3.10
C PRO A 65 7.31 1.21 -4.03
N ARG A 66 6.27 0.61 -3.46
CA ARG A 66 5.25 -0.17 -4.19
C ARG A 66 3.93 0.56 -4.19
N ILE A 67 3.28 0.63 -5.36
CA ILE A 67 1.97 1.28 -5.55
C ILE A 67 0.95 0.21 -5.92
N GLY A 68 0.02 -0.08 -5.02
CA GLY A 68 -0.82 -1.27 -5.10
C GLY A 68 -0.04 -2.46 -4.55
N LEU A 69 -0.42 -2.91 -3.35
CA LEU A 69 0.20 -4.07 -2.71
C LEU A 69 -0.52 -5.34 -3.14
N GLU A 70 0.25 -6.36 -3.47
CA GLU A 70 -0.25 -7.73 -3.51
C GLU A 70 -0.50 -8.23 -2.08
N ASP A 71 -1.35 -9.25 -1.93
CA ASP A 71 -1.82 -9.72 -0.62
C ASP A 71 -0.67 -10.11 0.35
N ASP A 72 0.40 -10.72 -0.15
CA ASP A 72 1.58 -11.07 0.66
C ASP A 72 2.29 -9.84 1.22
N ALA A 73 2.42 -8.78 0.42
CA ALA A 73 3.02 -7.52 0.86
C ALA A 73 2.10 -6.78 1.83
N LEU A 74 0.79 -6.78 1.58
CA LEU A 74 -0.21 -6.22 2.48
C LEU A 74 -0.19 -6.92 3.84
N ARG A 75 -0.13 -8.26 3.84
CA ARG A 75 0.01 -9.09 5.04
C ARG A 75 1.29 -8.78 5.79
N THR A 76 2.41 -8.59 5.08
CA THR A 76 3.69 -8.19 5.70
C THR A 76 3.53 -6.86 6.44
N ILE A 77 3.01 -5.84 5.77
CA ILE A 77 2.78 -4.52 6.38
C ILE A 77 1.83 -4.58 7.59
N ALA A 78 0.80 -5.42 7.53
CA ALA A 78 -0.15 -5.56 8.63
C ALA A 78 0.45 -6.29 9.84
N LEU A 79 1.18 -7.39 9.61
CA LEU A 79 1.51 -8.34 10.67
C LEU A 79 2.94 -8.27 11.17
N ASP A 80 3.87 -7.70 10.39
CA ASP A 80 5.26 -7.56 10.81
C ASP A 80 5.41 -6.41 11.81
N GLU A 81 5.75 -6.76 13.05
CA GLU A 81 5.98 -5.80 14.15
C GLU A 81 7.24 -4.95 13.95
N SER A 82 8.13 -5.33 13.05
CA SER A 82 9.31 -4.53 12.66
C SER A 82 9.00 -3.45 11.63
N THR A 83 7.77 -3.40 11.10
CA THR A 83 7.36 -2.37 10.14
C THR A 83 7.56 -0.98 10.73
N GLU A 84 8.35 -0.14 10.07
CA GLU A 84 8.59 1.23 10.51
C GLU A 84 7.50 2.18 10.04
N LYS A 85 7.15 3.16 10.88
CA LYS A 85 6.34 4.30 10.46
C LYS A 85 7.22 5.30 9.70
N VAL A 86 6.88 5.53 8.43
CA VAL A 86 7.66 6.36 7.51
C VAL A 86 6.92 7.66 7.18
N SER A 87 7.58 8.80 7.39
CA SER A 87 7.18 10.10 6.84
C SER A 87 8.08 10.50 5.67
N VAL A 88 7.78 11.62 5.01
CA VAL A 88 8.53 12.12 3.85
C VAL A 88 10.02 12.27 4.13
N ARG A 89 10.39 12.70 5.33
CA ARG A 89 11.80 12.87 5.75
C ARG A 89 12.56 11.54 5.88
N ASP A 90 11.83 10.45 6.10
CA ASP A 90 12.41 9.12 6.38
C ASP A 90 12.62 8.34 5.07
N LEU A 91 11.90 8.71 3.99
CA LEU A 91 11.96 8.06 2.67
C LEU A 91 13.38 7.84 2.16
N GLY A 92 14.24 8.86 2.27
CA GLY A 92 15.62 8.76 1.77
C GLY A 92 16.44 7.67 2.47
N ALA A 93 16.21 7.45 3.77
CA ALA A 93 16.92 6.45 4.55
C ALA A 93 16.36 5.04 4.32
N VAL A 94 15.04 4.88 4.30
CA VAL A 94 14.40 3.56 4.14
C VAL A 94 14.48 3.03 2.71
N MET A 95 14.79 3.87 1.71
CA MET A 95 14.96 3.49 0.31
C MET A 95 16.42 3.35 -0.13
N ALA A 96 17.37 3.57 0.78
CA ALA A 96 18.82 3.56 0.51
C ALA A 96 19.42 2.16 0.41
#